data_AF-A0A932G7Y8-F1
#
_entry.id   AF-A0A932G7Y8-F1
#
_cell.length_a   1.000
_cell.length_b   1.000
_cell.length_c   1.000
_cell.angle_alpha   90.00
_cell.angle_beta   90.00
_cell.angle_gamma   90.00
#
_symmetry.space_group_name_H-M   'P 1'
#
loop_
_entity.id
_entity.type
_entity.pdbx_description
1 polymer ?
#
loop_
_entity_poly.entity_id
_entity_poly.type
_entity_poly.pdbx_seq_one_letter_code
_entity_poly.pdbx_strand_id
1 'polypeptide(L)'
;MSKGEVKIKLSVPATGYRRRMFFNRFALQWIDGHALACFALVDESGILRDTYACMLTRQTLKESKESLGKYLGRIGAPKGAPAAWSPPSQPLTTDVATVINMGYTEEAEIVFGTFAVVPAIQQVKAADKEIQVDGVACLRCDLETQRQFLAALYAKEQQ
;
A
#
# COMPACT_ATOMS: atom_id res chain seq x y z
N MET A 1 3.13 16.83 21.80
CA MET A 1 3.67 15.45 21.85
C MET A 1 2.99 14.74 23.02
N SER A 2 2.19 13.71 22.75
CA SER A 2 1.51 12.96 23.83
C SER A 2 2.50 12.01 24.51
N LYS A 3 2.43 11.89 25.83
CA LYS A 3 3.21 10.89 26.58
C LYS A 3 2.94 9.49 26.00
N GLY A 4 3.96 8.80 25.49
CA GLY A 4 3.90 7.38 25.09
C GLY A 4 4.19 7.04 23.63
N GLU A 5 4.46 8.02 22.76
CA GLU A 5 4.77 7.77 21.35
C GLU A 5 6.19 7.21 21.17
N VAL A 6 6.33 6.07 20.47
CA VAL A 6 7.63 5.43 20.14
C VAL A 6 7.89 5.61 18.65
N LYS A 7 8.99 6.28 18.30
CA LYS A 7 9.43 6.41 16.91
C LYS A 7 10.27 5.20 16.51
N ILE A 8 9.92 4.59 15.38
CA ILE A 8 10.61 3.41 14.85
C ILE A 8 11.24 3.78 13.52
N LYS A 9 12.57 3.59 13.40
CA LYS A 9 13.28 3.71 12.11
C LYS A 9 13.15 2.40 11.37
N LEU A 10 12.78 2.44 10.09
CA LEU A 10 12.53 1.26 9.27
C LEU A 10 13.53 1.20 8.12
N SER A 11 14.14 0.03 7.91
CA SER A 11 15.00 -0.21 6.74
C SER A 11 14.16 -0.61 5.53
N VAL A 12 14.76 -0.50 4.34
CA VAL A 12 14.19 -1.11 3.14
C VAL A 12 14.29 -2.63 3.20
N PRO A 13 13.40 -3.38 2.53
CA PRO A 13 13.46 -4.84 2.48
C PRO A 13 14.78 -5.35 1.87
N ALA A 14 15.57 -6.08 2.67
CA ALA A 14 16.88 -6.58 2.23
C ALA A 14 16.80 -7.79 1.29
N THR A 15 15.71 -8.58 1.36
CA THR A 15 15.53 -9.83 0.61
C THR A 15 14.60 -9.67 -0.60
N GLY A 16 14.25 -8.44 -0.96
CA GLY A 16 13.29 -8.14 -2.03
C GLY A 16 11.83 -8.30 -1.56
N TYR A 17 10.95 -8.62 -2.50
CA TYR A 17 9.50 -8.66 -2.28
C TYR A 17 8.93 -10.05 -2.61
N ARG A 18 8.10 -10.58 -1.70
CA ARG A 18 7.40 -11.86 -1.89
C ARG A 18 6.52 -11.86 -3.14
N ARG A 19 5.86 -10.73 -3.42
CA ARG A 19 5.05 -10.51 -4.61
C ARG A 19 5.61 -9.39 -5.48
N ARG A 20 5.70 -9.65 -6.79
CA ARG A 20 6.03 -8.65 -7.82
C ARG A 20 5.07 -8.83 -8.98
N MET A 21 4.35 -7.77 -9.36
CA MET A 21 3.46 -7.82 -10.53
C MET A 21 3.17 -6.42 -11.08
N PHE A 22 2.81 -6.35 -12.35
CA PHE A 22 2.14 -5.18 -12.91
C PHE A 22 0.64 -5.28 -12.64
N PHE A 23 -0.05 -4.16 -12.47
CA PHE A 23 -1.50 -4.11 -12.36
C PHE A 23 -2.05 -2.92 -13.16
N ASN A 24 -3.28 -3.06 -13.65
CA ASN A 24 -4.01 -2.01 -14.35
C ASN A 24 -5.46 -1.88 -13.88
N ARG A 25 -5.85 -2.65 -12.86
CA ARG A 25 -7.14 -2.58 -12.17
C ARG A 25 -6.91 -2.67 -10.68
N PHE A 26 -7.75 -1.97 -9.91
CA PHE A 26 -7.80 -2.13 -8.47
C PHE A 26 -9.23 -1.96 -7.95
N ALA A 27 -9.46 -2.47 -6.75
CA ALA A 27 -10.67 -2.22 -5.97
C ALA A 27 -10.29 -2.00 -4.51
N LEU A 28 -11.01 -1.08 -3.85
CA LEU A 28 -10.87 -0.82 -2.42
C LEU A 28 -12.16 -1.20 -1.72
N GLN A 29 -12.04 -2.07 -0.71
CA GLN A 29 -13.12 -2.42 0.19
C GLN A 29 -12.74 -1.99 1.59
N TRP A 30 -13.69 -1.40 2.33
CA TRP A 30 -13.44 -0.92 3.68
C TRP A 30 -14.11 -1.85 4.68
N ILE A 31 -13.32 -2.44 5.57
CA ILE A 31 -13.77 -3.42 6.57
C ILE A 31 -13.32 -2.90 7.92
N ASP A 32 -14.25 -2.50 8.78
CA ASP A 32 -13.97 -1.93 10.09
C ASP A 32 -12.88 -0.82 10.05
N GLY A 33 -12.93 0.02 9.02
CA GLY A 33 -11.97 1.13 8.78
C GLY A 33 -10.57 0.71 8.33
N HIS A 34 -10.32 -0.59 8.16
CA HIS A 34 -9.18 -1.09 7.39
C HIS A 34 -9.51 -1.04 5.90
N ALA A 35 -8.50 -0.84 5.05
CA ALA A 35 -8.67 -0.87 3.61
C ALA A 35 -8.13 -2.20 3.05
N LEU A 36 -9.02 -3.03 2.52
CA LEU A 36 -8.67 -4.16 1.68
C LEU A 36 -8.47 -3.65 0.25
N ALA A 37 -7.22 -3.64 -0.20
CA ALA A 37 -6.84 -3.29 -1.55
C ALA A 37 -6.62 -4.54 -2.38
N CYS A 38 -7.42 -4.70 -3.43
CA CYS A 38 -7.28 -5.75 -4.42
C CYS A 38 -6.71 -5.14 -5.71
N PHE A 39 -5.71 -5.78 -6.28
CA PHE A 39 -5.02 -5.38 -7.50
C PHE A 39 -5.13 -6.50 -8.53
N ALA A 40 -5.27 -6.11 -9.79
CA ALA A 40 -5.38 -7.06 -10.88
C ALA A 40 -4.66 -6.59 -12.14
N LEU A 41 -4.10 -7.55 -12.85
CA LEU A 41 -3.67 -7.41 -14.23
C LEU A 41 -4.75 -8.01 -15.13
N VAL A 42 -5.37 -7.18 -15.95
CA VAL A 42 -6.40 -7.58 -16.93
C VAL A 42 -5.88 -7.25 -18.32
N ASP A 43 -5.95 -8.20 -19.25
CA ASP A 43 -5.52 -7.94 -20.63
C ASP A 43 -6.57 -7.15 -21.44
N GLU A 44 -6.26 -6.87 -22.71
CA GLU A 44 -7.15 -6.15 -23.63
C GLU A 44 -8.48 -6.88 -23.91
N SER A 45 -8.51 -8.21 -23.72
CA SER A 45 -9.73 -9.02 -23.87
C SER A 45 -10.59 -9.03 -22.61
N GLY A 46 -10.17 -8.33 -21.55
CA GLY A 46 -10.85 -8.33 -20.25
C GLY A 46 -10.55 -9.57 -19.40
N ILE A 47 -9.57 -10.40 -19.79
CA ILE A 47 -9.23 -11.62 -19.07
C ILE A 47 -8.29 -11.28 -17.92
N LEU A 48 -8.63 -11.78 -16.73
CA LEU A 48 -7.80 -11.68 -15.54
C LEU A 48 -6.54 -12.54 -15.69
N ARG A 49 -5.37 -11.91 -15.67
CA ARG A 49 -4.06 -12.56 -15.81
C ARG A 49 -3.35 -12.74 -14.48
N ASP A 50 -3.53 -11.79 -13.57
CA ASP A 50 -2.91 -11.88 -12.25
C ASP A 50 -3.68 -11.08 -11.19
N THR A 51 -3.55 -11.47 -9.91
CA THR A 51 -4.20 -10.80 -8.78
C THR A 51 -3.36 -10.75 -7.52
N TYR A 52 -3.52 -9.70 -6.74
CA TYR A 52 -2.94 -9.60 -5.41
C TYR A 52 -3.89 -8.83 -4.49
N ALA A 53 -3.96 -9.23 -3.22
CA ALA A 53 -4.78 -8.54 -2.22
C ALA A 53 -3.94 -8.25 -0.98
N CYS A 54 -4.08 -7.04 -0.43
CA CYS A 54 -3.50 -6.69 0.85
C CYS A 54 -4.45 -5.86 1.72
N MET A 55 -4.34 -6.06 3.02
CA MET A 55 -5.02 -5.26 4.03
C MET A 55 -4.07 -4.17 4.52
N LEU A 56 -4.53 -2.92 4.46
CA LEU A 56 -3.91 -1.76 5.07
C LEU A 56 -4.66 -1.40 6.35
N THR A 57 -3.94 -1.34 7.46
CA THR A 57 -4.57 -1.04 8.75
C THR A 57 -4.92 0.44 8.89
N ARG A 58 -5.89 0.78 9.75
CA ARG A 58 -6.17 2.17 10.13
C ARG A 58 -4.91 2.93 10.54
N GLN A 59 -4.04 2.27 11.31
CA GLN A 59 -2.78 2.85 11.77
C GLN A 59 -1.86 3.15 10.58
N THR A 60 -1.68 2.18 9.68
CA THR A 60 -0.87 2.34 8.47
C THR A 60 -1.36 3.48 7.58
N LEU A 61 -2.68 3.58 7.38
CA LEU A 61 -3.28 4.67 6.59
C LEU A 61 -3.03 6.04 7.23
N LYS A 62 -3.22 6.13 8.55
CA LYS A 62 -2.97 7.34 9.33
C LYS A 62 -1.51 7.78 9.28
N GLU A 63 -0.57 6.85 9.48
CA GLU A 63 0.88 7.12 9.49
C GLU A 63 1.40 7.49 8.10
N SER A 64 0.84 6.91 7.03
CA SER A 64 1.25 7.18 5.65
C SER A 64 0.58 8.42 5.01
N LYS A 65 -0.48 8.96 5.64
CA LYS A 65 -1.29 10.05 5.07
C LYS A 65 -0.49 11.26 4.66
N GLU A 66 0.40 11.75 5.52
CA GLU A 66 1.15 12.97 5.23
C GLU A 66 2.14 12.76 4.07
N SER A 67 2.89 11.65 4.09
CA SER A 67 3.90 11.36 3.06
C SER A 67 3.24 11.06 1.70
N LEU A 68 2.19 10.24 1.69
CA LEU A 68 1.44 9.91 0.47
C LEU A 68 0.63 11.11 -0.05
N GLY A 69 0.11 11.96 0.84
CA GLY A 69 -0.57 13.20 0.45
C GLY A 69 0.39 14.20 -0.21
N LYS A 70 1.58 14.39 0.36
CA LYS A 70 2.65 15.20 -0.27
C LYS A 70 3.05 14.60 -1.62
N TYR A 71 3.22 13.29 -1.69
CA TYR A 71 3.54 12.60 -2.93
C TYR A 71 2.46 12.82 -4.00
N LEU A 72 1.17 12.64 -3.67
CA LEU A 72 0.04 12.91 -4.56
C LEU A 72 0.04 14.36 -5.06
N GLY A 73 0.30 15.32 -4.17
CA GLY A 73 0.43 16.74 -4.54
C GLY A 73 1.53 17.01 -5.58
N ARG A 74 2.65 16.28 -5.52
CA ARG A 74 3.73 16.38 -6.51
C ARG A 74 3.37 15.75 -7.85
N ILE A 75 2.75 14.57 -7.83
CA ILE A 75 2.40 13.86 -9.08
C ILE A 75 1.12 14.39 -9.72
N GLY A 76 0.32 15.17 -8.99
CA GLY A 76 -0.94 15.73 -9.46
C GLY A 76 -2.14 14.81 -9.20
N ALA A 77 -3.34 15.41 -9.21
CA ALA A 77 -4.61 14.70 -9.07
C ALA A 77 -4.89 13.76 -10.26
N PRO A 78 -5.68 12.69 -10.07
CA PRO A 78 -6.12 11.84 -11.17
C PRO A 78 -6.94 12.65 -12.19
N LYS A 79 -6.79 12.30 -13.47
CA LYS A 79 -7.52 12.92 -14.59
C LYS A 79 -8.92 12.34 -14.77
N GLY A 80 -9.20 11.18 -14.20
CA GLY A 80 -10.49 10.52 -14.29
C GLY A 80 -10.71 9.51 -13.15
N ALA A 81 -11.88 8.88 -13.17
CA ALA A 81 -12.19 7.78 -12.26
C ALA A 81 -11.44 6.50 -12.67
N PRO A 82 -11.10 5.63 -11.72
CA PRO A 82 -10.53 4.32 -12.03
C PRO A 82 -11.48 3.49 -12.87
N ALA A 83 -10.90 2.66 -13.74
CA ALA A 83 -11.68 1.68 -14.51
C ALA A 83 -12.43 0.76 -13.56
N ALA A 84 -13.76 0.67 -13.74
CA ALA A 84 -14.61 -0.17 -12.89
C ALA A 84 -14.13 -1.63 -12.95
N TRP A 85 -13.86 -2.18 -11.78
CA TRP A 85 -13.47 -3.58 -11.62
C TRP A 85 -13.91 -4.08 -10.26
N SER A 86 -14.32 -5.36 -10.21
CA SER A 86 -14.68 -6.05 -8.98
C SER A 86 -13.78 -7.28 -8.81
N PRO A 87 -13.24 -7.52 -7.61
CA PRO A 87 -12.45 -8.72 -7.35
C PRO A 87 -13.26 -10.01 -7.61
N PRO A 88 -12.60 -11.12 -7.96
CA PRO A 88 -13.25 -12.43 -8.01
C PRO A 88 -13.95 -12.76 -6.69
N SER A 89 -15.04 -13.52 -6.76
CA SER A 89 -15.80 -13.96 -5.59
C SER A 89 -15.08 -15.03 -4.75
N GLN A 90 -13.99 -15.60 -5.29
CA GLN A 90 -13.20 -16.61 -4.60
C GLN A 90 -12.31 -15.97 -3.53
N PRO A 91 -12.08 -16.65 -2.39
CA PRO A 91 -11.13 -16.17 -1.39
C PRO A 91 -9.75 -15.93 -1.99
N LEU A 92 -9.25 -14.71 -1.84
CA LEU A 92 -7.87 -14.36 -2.16
C LEU A 92 -7.03 -14.44 -0.89
N THR A 93 -5.85 -15.05 -0.99
CA THR A 93 -4.83 -14.91 0.06
C THR A 93 -4.54 -13.41 0.22
N THR A 94 -4.79 -12.90 1.41
CA THR A 94 -4.67 -11.48 1.73
C THR A 94 -3.50 -11.27 2.66
N ASP A 95 -2.46 -10.60 2.19
CA ASP A 95 -1.36 -10.17 3.05
C ASP A 95 -1.77 -8.98 3.92
N VAL A 96 -1.05 -8.74 5.01
CA VAL A 96 -1.19 -7.51 5.81
C VAL A 96 0.06 -6.66 5.62
N ALA A 97 -0.14 -5.42 5.18
CA ALA A 97 0.94 -4.45 5.04
C ALA A 97 0.84 -3.39 6.13
N THR A 98 1.93 -3.22 6.88
CA THR A 98 2.06 -2.16 7.88
C THR A 98 2.82 -0.93 7.36
N VAL A 99 3.44 -1.07 6.19
CA VAL A 99 4.18 -0.01 5.48
C VAL A 99 3.67 0.06 4.05
N ILE A 100 3.42 1.27 3.57
CA ILE A 100 3.13 1.57 2.17
C ILE A 100 3.99 2.75 1.72
N ASN A 101 4.72 2.55 0.63
CA ASN A 101 5.51 3.59 -0.02
C ASN A 101 5.19 3.62 -1.50
N MET A 102 5.32 4.80 -2.10
CA MET A 102 5.09 4.99 -3.53
C MET A 102 6.18 5.84 -4.15
N GLY A 103 6.50 5.52 -5.38
CA GLY A 103 7.42 6.28 -6.22
C GLY A 103 7.01 6.19 -7.67
N TYR A 104 7.61 7.03 -8.50
CA TYR A 104 7.53 6.90 -9.95
C TYR A 104 8.85 7.33 -10.57
N THR A 105 9.24 6.63 -11.63
CA THR A 105 10.29 7.07 -12.56
C THR A 105 9.69 7.02 -13.97
N GLU A 106 9.99 5.98 -14.73
CA GLU A 106 9.30 5.65 -15.99
C GLU A 106 7.99 4.93 -15.71
N GLU A 107 7.98 4.01 -14.73
CA GLU A 107 6.81 3.31 -14.23
C GLU A 107 6.47 3.80 -12.82
N ALA A 108 5.19 3.75 -12.46
CA ALA A 108 4.75 4.02 -11.10
C ALA A 108 4.82 2.74 -10.26
N GLU A 109 5.35 2.84 -9.05
CA GLU A 109 5.58 1.71 -8.15
C GLU A 109 4.89 1.93 -6.80
N ILE A 110 4.23 0.88 -6.31
CA ILE A 110 3.63 0.80 -4.97
C ILE A 110 4.31 -0.35 -4.23
N VAL A 111 4.88 -0.02 -3.07
CA VAL A 111 5.67 -0.94 -2.28
C VAL A 111 4.99 -1.17 -0.95
N PHE A 112 4.79 -2.44 -0.61
CA PHE A 112 4.20 -2.90 0.63
C PHE A 112 5.23 -3.65 1.46
N GLY A 113 5.32 -3.25 2.72
CA GLY A 113 6.17 -3.87 3.72
C GLY A 113 5.38 -4.24 4.96
N THR A 114 5.95 -5.13 5.76
CA THR A 114 5.39 -5.48 7.07
C THR A 114 6.50 -5.66 8.11
N PHE A 115 6.17 -5.45 9.37
CA PHE A 115 7.04 -5.74 10.50
C PHE A 115 6.20 -5.98 11.75
N ALA A 116 6.75 -6.74 12.71
CA ALA A 116 6.07 -6.98 13.99
C ALA A 116 6.28 -5.81 14.96
N VAL A 117 5.19 -5.14 15.35
CA VAL A 117 5.22 -3.92 16.17
C VAL A 117 5.79 -4.17 17.58
N VAL A 118 5.41 -5.26 18.24
CA VAL A 118 5.85 -5.54 19.63
C VAL A 118 7.36 -5.75 19.71
N PRO A 119 7.97 -6.65 18.90
CA PRO A 119 9.42 -6.76 18.83
C PRO A 119 10.12 -5.45 18.45
N ALA A 120 9.54 -4.69 17.50
CA ALA A 120 10.10 -3.41 17.08
C ALA A 120 10.18 -2.41 18.23
N ILE A 121 9.12 -2.28 19.04
CA ILE A 121 9.12 -1.41 20.23
C ILE A 121 10.18 -1.86 21.25
N GLN A 122 10.31 -3.17 21.49
CA GLN A 122 11.31 -3.70 22.42
C GLN A 122 12.73 -3.39 21.94
N GLN A 123 13.00 -3.57 20.65
CA GLN A 123 14.30 -3.32 20.05
C GLN A 123 14.68 -1.82 20.06
N VAL A 124 13.74 -0.93 19.78
CA VAL A 124 13.96 0.53 19.85
C VAL A 124 14.27 0.95 21.29
N LYS A 125 13.51 0.44 22.28
CA LYS A 125 13.77 0.72 23.69
C LYS A 125 15.12 0.20 24.17
N ALA A 126 15.60 -0.91 23.61
CA ALA A 126 16.86 -1.53 24.00
C ALA A 126 18.08 -0.87 23.36
N ALA A 127 18.00 -0.45 22.09
CA ALA A 127 19.21 -0.10 21.34
C ALA A 127 19.06 0.98 20.24
N ASP A 128 17.93 1.69 20.11
CA ASP A 128 17.64 2.65 19.01
C ASP A 128 18.10 2.15 17.62
N LYS A 129 17.84 0.87 17.33
CA LYS A 129 18.19 0.23 16.06
C LYS A 129 17.07 0.36 15.04
N GLU A 130 17.48 0.42 13.78
CA GLU A 130 16.57 0.29 12.65
C GLU A 130 15.94 -1.11 12.62
N ILE A 131 14.64 -1.16 12.30
CA ILE A 131 13.86 -2.38 12.20
C ILE A 131 13.82 -2.80 10.74
N GLN A 132 14.19 -4.06 10.51
CA GLN A 132 14.14 -4.63 9.18
C GLN A 132 12.69 -4.87 8.76
N VAL A 133 12.30 -4.29 7.63
CA VAL A 133 10.97 -4.52 7.04
C VAL A 133 10.99 -5.76 6.16
N ASP A 134 9.97 -6.59 6.31
CA ASP A 134 9.72 -7.72 5.43
C ASP A 134 8.99 -7.24 4.17
N GLY A 135 9.58 -7.47 3.00
CA GLY A 135 8.99 -7.09 1.72
C GLY A 135 7.79 -7.95 1.38
N VAL A 136 6.60 -7.34 1.39
CA VAL A 136 5.34 -8.02 1.06
C VAL A 136 5.15 -8.02 -0.45
N ALA A 137 5.02 -6.84 -1.04
CA ALA A 137 4.75 -6.70 -2.46
C ALA A 137 5.39 -5.46 -3.07
N CYS A 138 5.78 -5.56 -4.33
CA CYS A 138 6.18 -4.46 -5.19
C CYS A 138 5.30 -4.52 -6.44
N LEU A 139 4.37 -3.59 -6.54
CA LEU A 139 3.39 -3.53 -7.62
C LEU A 139 3.73 -2.37 -8.54
N ARG A 140 3.64 -2.60 -9.86
CA ARG A 140 3.85 -1.54 -10.86
C ARG A 140 2.60 -1.26 -11.65
N CYS A 141 2.45 -0.02 -12.09
CA CYS A 141 1.33 0.42 -12.90
C CYS A 141 1.73 1.67 -13.70
N ASP A 142 0.83 2.15 -14.56
CA ASP A 142 0.96 3.48 -15.11
C ASP A 142 0.68 4.55 -14.03
N LEU A 143 1.20 5.76 -14.24
CA LEU A 143 1.09 6.85 -13.27
C LEU A 143 -0.36 7.28 -13.01
N GLU A 144 -1.25 7.17 -14.00
CA GLU A 144 -2.65 7.55 -13.84
C GLU A 144 -3.37 6.56 -12.90
N THR A 145 -3.14 5.26 -13.08
CA THR A 145 -3.64 4.22 -12.18
C THR A 145 -3.15 4.44 -10.73
N GLN A 146 -1.89 4.81 -10.53
CA GLN A 146 -1.36 5.12 -9.18
C GLN A 146 -2.06 6.34 -8.54
N ARG A 147 -2.29 7.42 -9.31
CA ARG A 147 -3.03 8.61 -8.82
C ARG A 147 -4.45 8.26 -8.41
N GLN A 148 -5.13 7.47 -9.24
CA GLN A 148 -6.50 7.03 -8.98
C GLN A 148 -6.58 6.18 -7.71
N PHE A 149 -5.62 5.25 -7.53
CA PHE A 149 -5.51 4.46 -6.31
C PHE A 149 -5.32 5.33 -5.06
N LEU A 150 -4.36 6.27 -5.09
CA LEU A 150 -4.11 7.18 -3.97
C LEU A 150 -5.32 8.06 -3.63
N ALA A 151 -5.96 8.64 -4.65
CA ALA A 151 -7.15 9.45 -4.44
C ALA A 151 -8.28 8.63 -3.83
N ALA A 152 -8.52 7.42 -4.32
CA ALA A 152 -9.55 6.53 -3.79
C ALA A 152 -9.24 6.06 -2.35
N LEU A 153 -7.95 5.83 -2.04
CA LEU A 153 -7.51 5.42 -0.70
C LEU A 153 -7.81 6.47 0.37
N TYR A 154 -7.74 7.75 0.03
CA TYR A 154 -7.96 8.85 0.98
C TYR A 154 -9.31 9.58 0.82
N ALA A 155 -10.12 9.22 -0.18
CA ALA A 155 -11.45 9.81 -0.37
C ALA A 155 -12.42 9.51 0.80
N LYS A 156 -12.33 8.32 1.40
CA LYS A 156 -13.24 7.89 2.47
C LYS A 156 -12.85 8.36 3.88
N GLU A 157 -11.61 8.79 4.08
CA GLU A 157 -11.18 9.38 5.37
C GLU A 157 -11.80 10.76 5.65
N GLN A 158 -12.53 11.33 4.68
CA GLN A 158 -13.21 12.62 4.77
C GLN A 158 -14.73 12.51 5.05
N GLN A 159 -15.24 11.29 5.29
CA GLN A 159 -16.61 11.02 5.74
C GLN A 159 -16.61 10.47 7.16
#